data_AF-A0A1H3NGJ2-F1
#
_entry.id   AF-A0A1H3NGJ2-F1
#
_cell.length_a   1.000
_cell.length_b   1.000
_cell.length_c   1.000
_cell.angle_alpha   90.00
_cell.angle_beta   90.00
_cell.angle_gamma   90.00
#
_symmetry.space_group_name_H-M   'P 1'
#
loop_
_entity.id
_entity.type
_entity.pdbx_description
1 polymer ?
#
loop_
_entity_poly.entity_id
_entity_poly.type
_entity_poly.pdbx_seq_one_letter_code
_entity_poly.pdbx_strand_id
1 'polypeptide(L)'
;MLAALPKSAHPRAKKALGEIWNAEDKTHARDAAKAFAAAYGAKFPKAAAKLTDDLDELLAFYDYPAEHWVHLRTTNPIESTFATVRHRTKVTRGPGSRAAGLAMAFKLIEAAQDRWRAVNAPHLVALVRAGATFKAGKLVERPDDHPQAEAA
;
A
#
# COMPACT_ATOMS: atom_id res chain seq x y z
N MET A 1 4.75 -13.09 4.65
CA MET A 1 5.47 -14.02 3.74
C MET A 1 6.87 -14.43 4.20
N LEU A 2 7.81 -13.51 4.42
CA LEU A 2 9.24 -13.82 4.69
C LEU A 2 9.50 -14.74 5.90
N ALA A 3 8.67 -14.67 6.95
CA ALA A 3 8.80 -15.55 8.11
C ALA A 3 8.54 -17.04 7.80
N ALA A 4 7.90 -17.35 6.66
CA ALA A 4 7.69 -18.72 6.19
C ALA A 4 8.84 -19.25 5.31
N LEU A 5 9.92 -18.46 5.15
CA LEU A 5 11.11 -18.82 4.38
C LEU A 5 12.35 -18.90 5.29
N PRO A 6 13.32 -19.79 4.99
CA PRO A 6 14.59 -19.81 5.71
C PRO A 6 15.35 -18.50 5.49
N LYS A 7 16.10 -18.04 6.51
CA LYS A 7 16.84 -16.78 6.46
C LYS A 7 17.79 -16.67 5.26
N SER A 8 18.37 -17.80 4.84
CA SER A 8 19.24 -17.88 3.65
C SER A 8 18.52 -17.51 2.35
N ALA A 9 17.21 -17.74 2.25
CA ALA A 9 16.41 -17.40 1.08
C ALA A 9 15.87 -15.96 1.11
N HIS A 10 15.98 -15.24 2.24
CA HIS A 10 15.41 -13.90 2.40
C HIS A 10 15.94 -12.87 1.38
N PRO A 11 17.24 -12.79 1.07
CA PRO A 11 17.74 -11.80 0.11
C PRO A 11 17.09 -11.97 -1.27
N ARG A 12 17.04 -13.20 -1.78
CA ARG A 12 16.44 -13.50 -3.09
C ARG A 12 14.92 -13.31 -3.08
N ALA A 13 14.25 -13.72 -2.01
CA ALA A 13 12.80 -13.56 -1.87
C ALA A 13 12.40 -12.10 -1.78
N LYS A 14 13.17 -11.25 -1.08
CA LYS A 14 12.95 -9.80 -1.03
C LYS A 14 13.09 -9.16 -2.41
N LYS A 15 14.09 -9.58 -3.20
CA LYS A 15 14.25 -9.09 -4.58
C LYS A 15 13.03 -9.44 -5.43
N ALA A 16 12.61 -10.70 -5.41
CA ALA A 16 11.45 -11.15 -6.18
C ALA A 16 10.13 -10.48 -5.72
N LEU A 17 9.95 -10.25 -4.42
CA LEU A 17 8.84 -9.42 -3.92
C LEU A 17 8.92 -7.97 -4.42
N GLY A 18 10.13 -7.41 -4.48
CA GLY A 18 10.36 -6.09 -5.04
C GLY A 18 9.97 -6.00 -6.51
N GLU A 19 10.14 -7.07 -7.29
CA GLU A 19 9.70 -7.12 -8.70
C GLU A 19 8.17 -7.06 -8.82
N ILE A 20 7.42 -7.55 -7.83
CA ILE A 20 5.96 -7.47 -7.80
C ILE A 20 5.49 -6.05 -7.48
N TRP A 21 6.02 -5.43 -6.41
CA TRP A 21 5.55 -4.12 -5.95
C TRP A 21 6.11 -2.92 -6.72
N ASN A 22 7.16 -3.13 -7.52
CA ASN A 22 7.74 -2.12 -8.40
C ASN A 22 7.45 -2.40 -9.89
N ALA A 23 6.55 -3.34 -10.19
CA ALA A 23 6.15 -3.60 -11.57
C ALA A 23 5.49 -2.36 -12.18
N GLU A 24 5.56 -2.27 -13.51
CA GLU A 24 5.01 -1.15 -14.29
C GLU A 24 3.49 -1.00 -14.11
N ASP A 25 2.78 -2.11 -14.04
CA ASP A 25 1.34 -2.15 -13.84
C ASP A 25 0.88 -3.44 -13.14
N LYS A 26 -0.43 -3.52 -12.90
CA LYS A 26 -1.10 -4.65 -12.24
C LYS A 26 -0.91 -5.98 -12.97
N THR A 27 -0.80 -5.98 -14.29
CA THR A 27 -0.64 -7.18 -15.11
C THR A 27 0.78 -7.74 -14.94
N HIS A 28 1.78 -6.89 -15.08
CA HIS A 28 3.18 -7.24 -14.84
C HIS A 28 3.40 -7.71 -13.40
N ALA A 29 2.75 -7.08 -12.43
CA ALA A 29 2.81 -7.50 -11.03
C ALA A 29 2.23 -8.92 -10.83
N ARG A 30 1.13 -9.26 -11.51
CA ARG A 30 0.54 -10.61 -11.47
C ARG A 30 1.46 -11.64 -12.10
N ASP A 31 2.12 -11.32 -13.22
CA ASP A 31 3.06 -12.23 -13.85
C ASP A 31 4.31 -12.45 -12.99
N ALA A 32 4.83 -11.40 -12.35
CA ALA A 32 5.89 -11.51 -11.34
C ALA A 32 5.46 -12.37 -10.14
N ALA A 33 4.21 -12.25 -9.68
CA ALA A 33 3.67 -13.07 -8.61
C ALA A 33 3.53 -14.56 -9.00
N LYS A 34 3.12 -14.85 -10.24
CA LYS A 34 3.13 -16.23 -10.78
C LYS A 34 4.56 -16.78 -10.84
N ALA A 35 5.52 -15.99 -11.29
CA ALA A 35 6.93 -16.38 -11.31
C ALA A 35 7.47 -16.66 -9.89
N PHE A 36 7.08 -15.84 -8.91
CA PHE A 36 7.38 -16.09 -7.50
C PHE A 36 6.78 -17.42 -7.02
N ALA A 37 5.50 -17.66 -7.29
CA ALA A 37 4.82 -18.89 -6.90
C ALA A 37 5.46 -20.13 -7.55
N ALA A 38 5.87 -20.05 -8.83
CA ALA A 38 6.60 -21.13 -9.49
C ALA A 38 7.98 -21.38 -8.86
N ALA A 39 8.72 -20.32 -8.52
CA ALA A 39 10.06 -20.43 -7.96
C ALA A 39 10.10 -20.96 -6.52
N TYR A 40 9.11 -20.60 -5.70
CA TYR A 40 9.10 -20.92 -4.26
C TYR A 40 8.02 -21.91 -3.85
N GLY A 41 6.95 -22.08 -4.63
CA GLY A 41 5.75 -22.84 -4.24
C GLY A 41 6.01 -24.32 -3.94
N ALA A 42 6.89 -24.97 -4.70
CA ALA A 42 7.21 -26.39 -4.48
C ALA A 42 7.91 -26.64 -3.13
N LYS A 43 8.81 -25.73 -2.71
CA LYS A 43 9.60 -25.89 -1.47
C LYS A 43 8.96 -25.18 -0.27
N PHE A 44 8.22 -24.10 -0.53
CA PHE A 44 7.67 -23.20 0.47
C PHE A 44 6.21 -22.85 0.13
N PRO A 45 5.30 -23.84 0.09
CA PRO A 45 3.92 -23.64 -0.32
C PRO A 45 3.20 -22.60 0.55
N LYS A 46 3.47 -22.58 1.86
CA LYS A 46 2.93 -21.56 2.79
C LYS A 46 3.40 -20.14 2.49
N ALA A 47 4.60 -19.98 1.92
CA ALA A 47 5.10 -18.65 1.54
C ALA A 47 4.43 -18.18 0.25
N ALA A 48 4.26 -19.08 -0.73
CA ALA A 48 3.55 -18.78 -1.97
C ALA A 48 2.06 -18.44 -1.69
N ALA A 49 1.37 -19.26 -0.90
CA ALA A 49 -0.04 -19.05 -0.53
C ALA A 49 -0.27 -17.66 0.08
N LYS A 50 0.57 -17.23 1.03
CA LYS A 50 0.51 -15.89 1.65
C LYS A 50 0.64 -14.71 0.68
N LEU A 51 1.06 -14.95 -0.56
CA LEU A 51 1.11 -13.94 -1.61
C LEU A 51 -0.04 -14.13 -2.59
N THR A 52 -0.35 -15.36 -2.97
CA THR A 52 -1.34 -15.67 -4.00
C THR A 52 -2.78 -15.56 -3.52
N ASP A 53 -3.04 -15.88 -2.26
CA ASP A 53 -4.40 -15.96 -1.71
C ASP A 53 -5.05 -14.56 -1.60
N ASP A 54 -4.24 -13.53 -1.34
CA ASP A 54 -4.67 -12.13 -1.19
C ASP A 54 -4.09 -11.22 -2.30
N LEU A 55 -3.76 -11.80 -3.47
CA LEU A 55 -3.00 -11.08 -4.50
C LEU A 55 -3.75 -9.86 -5.03
N ASP A 56 -5.07 -9.95 -5.19
CA ASP A 56 -5.87 -8.86 -5.73
C ASP A 56 -5.92 -7.66 -4.78
N GLU A 57 -6.02 -7.90 -3.48
CA GLU A 57 -5.95 -6.90 -2.42
C GLU A 57 -4.55 -6.26 -2.37
N LEU A 58 -3.50 -7.07 -2.47
CA LEU A 58 -2.12 -6.60 -2.47
C LEU A 58 -1.78 -5.73 -3.68
N LEU A 59 -2.46 -5.95 -4.81
CA LEU A 59 -2.24 -5.21 -6.06
C LEU A 59 -3.29 -4.13 -6.32
N ALA A 60 -4.26 -3.93 -5.41
CA ALA A 60 -5.32 -2.93 -5.57
C ALA A 60 -4.78 -1.49 -5.67
N PHE A 61 -3.58 -1.22 -5.15
CA PHE A 61 -2.98 0.11 -5.24
C PHE A 61 -2.70 0.55 -6.70
N TYR A 62 -2.57 -0.38 -7.65
CA TYR A 62 -2.41 -0.07 -9.08
C TYR A 62 -3.65 0.60 -9.71
N ASP A 63 -4.81 0.52 -9.04
CA ASP A 63 -6.07 1.13 -9.45
C ASP A 63 -6.20 2.59 -8.95
N TYR A 64 -5.13 3.16 -8.38
CA TYR A 64 -5.00 4.55 -7.92
C TYR A 64 -3.94 5.29 -8.75
N PRO A 65 -3.83 6.63 -8.67
CA PRO A 65 -2.81 7.40 -9.41
C PRO A 65 -1.39 6.86 -9.22
N ALA A 66 -0.61 6.81 -10.30
CA ALA A 66 0.76 6.29 -10.27
C ALA A 66 1.66 7.06 -9.28
N GLU A 67 1.41 8.35 -9.12
CA GLU A 67 2.09 9.22 -8.17
C GLU A 67 1.91 8.75 -6.72
N HIS A 68 0.78 8.11 -6.41
CA HIS A 68 0.44 7.66 -5.07
C HIS A 68 1.01 6.29 -4.74
N TRP A 69 1.38 5.47 -5.74
CA TRP A 69 1.84 4.09 -5.55
C TRP A 69 3.01 3.97 -4.56
N VAL A 70 3.95 4.93 -4.59
CA VAL A 70 5.10 4.93 -3.68
C VAL A 70 4.69 4.97 -2.21
N HIS A 71 3.57 5.63 -1.91
CA HIS A 71 3.02 5.77 -0.56
C HIS A 71 2.13 4.57 -0.21
N LEU A 72 1.35 4.07 -1.17
CA LEU A 72 0.36 3.01 -0.96
C LEU A 72 0.96 1.60 -0.85
N ARG A 73 2.09 1.34 -1.51
CA ARG A 73 2.75 0.01 -1.48
C ARG A 73 3.53 -0.29 -0.20
N THR A 74 3.59 0.65 0.75
CA THR A 74 4.33 0.49 2.00
C THR A 74 3.45 0.84 3.19
N THR A 75 3.71 0.20 4.33
CA THR A 75 3.07 0.54 5.61
C THR A 75 3.79 1.66 6.34
N ASN A 76 4.86 2.24 5.78
CA ASN A 76 5.68 3.28 6.43
C ASN A 76 4.88 4.50 6.91
N PRO A 77 3.90 5.05 6.14
CA PRO A 77 3.10 6.18 6.61
C PRO A 77 2.31 5.87 7.89
N ILE A 78 1.88 4.61 8.06
CA ILE A 78 1.17 4.13 9.24
C ILE A 78 2.17 3.85 10.36
N GLU A 79 3.22 3.08 10.07
CA GLU A 79 4.19 2.64 11.07
C GLU A 79 4.96 3.81 11.70
N SER A 80 5.37 4.79 10.90
CA SER A 80 6.06 6.00 11.35
C SER A 80 5.21 6.81 12.32
N THR A 81 3.92 6.98 12.02
CA THR A 81 2.96 7.69 12.88
C THR A 81 2.83 7.01 14.25
N PHE A 82 2.73 5.67 14.27
CA PHE A 82 2.61 4.92 15.52
C PHE A 82 3.94 4.69 16.25
N ALA A 83 5.09 4.94 15.62
CA ALA A 83 6.40 4.74 16.24
C ALA A 83 6.57 5.61 17.49
N THR A 84 6.17 6.89 17.43
CA THR A 84 6.24 7.82 18.55
C THR A 84 5.35 7.38 19.72
N VAL A 85 4.13 6.93 19.44
CA VAL A 85 3.20 6.42 20.46
C VAL A 85 3.77 5.19 21.16
N ARG A 86 4.28 4.21 20.39
CA ARG A 86 4.92 3.00 20.94
C ARG A 86 6.14 3.34 21.79
N HIS A 87 7.00 4.22 21.30
CA HIS A 87 8.19 4.66 22.02
C HIS A 87 7.80 5.28 23.37
N ARG A 88 6.86 6.23 23.37
CA ARG A 88 6.46 6.91 24.60
C ARG A 88 5.79 5.97 25.59
N THR A 89 4.89 5.11 25.13
CA THR A 89 4.21 4.10 25.98
C THR A 89 5.22 3.18 26.66
N LYS A 90 6.28 2.77 25.95
CA LYS A 90 7.36 1.93 26.50
C LYS A 90 8.15 2.68 27.59
N VAL A 91 8.51 3.94 27.34
CA VAL A 91 9.28 4.77 28.29
C VAL A 91 8.49 5.07 29.55
N THR A 92 7.19 5.37 29.45
CA THR A 92 6.35 5.70 30.61
C THR A 92 5.88 4.46 31.38
N ARG A 93 6.28 3.25 30.97
CA ARG A 93 5.81 1.97 31.54
C ARG A 93 4.28 1.85 31.52
N GLY A 94 3.67 2.31 30.43
CA GLY A 94 2.23 2.35 30.27
C GLY A 94 1.58 3.66 30.73
N PRO A 95 0.28 3.84 30.49
CA PRO A 95 -0.41 5.10 30.74
C PRO A 95 -1.09 5.19 32.12
N GLY A 96 -1.00 4.15 32.97
CA GLY A 96 -1.69 4.08 34.27
C GLY A 96 -3.21 3.85 34.17
N SER A 97 -3.88 4.31 33.10
CA SER A 97 -5.28 4.01 32.78
C SER A 97 -5.54 4.01 31.26
N ARG A 98 -6.65 3.39 30.83
CA ARG A 98 -7.07 3.39 29.42
C ARG A 98 -7.31 4.82 28.89
N ALA A 99 -7.97 5.66 29.68
CA ALA A 99 -8.28 7.05 29.30
C ALA A 99 -7.00 7.87 29.08
N ALA A 100 -6.04 7.76 30.00
CA ALA A 100 -4.74 8.42 29.88
C ALA A 100 -3.95 7.92 28.65
N GLY A 101 -4.07 6.63 28.31
CA GLY A 101 -3.41 6.05 27.13
C GLY A 101 -3.97 6.59 25.82
N LEU A 102 -5.31 6.69 25.73
CA LEU A 102 -5.96 7.28 24.56
C LEU A 102 -5.62 8.77 24.42
N ALA A 103 -5.65 9.53 25.51
CA ALA A 103 -5.27 10.95 25.49
C ALA A 103 -3.81 11.15 25.05
N MET A 104 -2.89 10.33 25.56
CA MET A 104 -1.48 10.36 25.17
C MET A 104 -1.30 10.03 23.68
N ALA A 105 -1.93 8.95 23.18
CA ALA A 105 -1.84 8.57 21.78
C ALA A 105 -2.40 9.67 20.87
N PHE A 106 -3.56 10.23 21.22
CA PHE A 106 -4.18 11.34 20.49
C PHE A 106 -3.24 12.55 20.40
N LYS A 107 -2.72 13.03 21.53
CA LYS A 107 -1.83 14.21 21.55
C LYS A 107 -0.50 13.98 20.83
N LEU A 108 0.05 12.77 20.88
CA LEU A 108 1.27 12.43 20.14
C LEU A 108 1.04 12.36 18.63
N ILE A 109 -0.11 11.84 18.20
CA ILE A 109 -0.48 11.82 16.77
C ILE A 109 -0.79 13.24 16.30
N GLU A 110 -1.52 14.01 17.11
CA GLU A 110 -1.84 15.41 16.83
C GLU A 110 -0.56 16.24 16.63
N ALA A 111 0.44 16.10 17.49
CA ALA A 111 1.74 16.77 17.31
C ALA A 111 2.57 16.20 16.14
N ALA A 112 2.41 14.93 15.80
CA ALA A 112 3.12 14.34 14.67
C ALA A 112 2.54 14.80 13.31
N GLN A 113 1.27 15.18 13.26
CA GLN A 113 0.57 15.55 12.02
C GLN A 113 1.17 16.80 11.37
N ASP A 114 1.67 17.74 12.17
CA ASP A 114 2.16 19.05 11.72
C ASP A 114 3.38 18.95 10.78
N ARG A 115 4.07 17.81 10.83
CA ARG A 115 5.27 17.51 10.04
C ARG A 115 5.04 16.43 8.98
N TRP A 116 3.80 16.00 8.76
CA TRP A 116 3.53 14.99 7.74
C TRP A 116 3.74 15.56 6.35
N ARG A 117 4.46 14.78 5.54
CA ARG A 117 4.62 15.07 4.12
C ARG A 117 3.33 14.69 3.40
N ALA A 118 2.83 15.58 2.54
CA ALA A 118 1.73 15.27 1.65
C ALA A 118 2.07 14.13 0.68
N VAL A 119 1.05 13.40 0.23
CA VAL A 119 1.20 12.45 -0.89
C VAL A 119 1.68 13.19 -2.15
N ASN A 120 2.34 12.49 -3.06
CA ASN A 120 2.71 13.09 -4.34
C ASN A 120 1.42 13.44 -5.12
N ALA A 121 1.43 14.53 -5.88
CA ALA A 121 0.24 15.05 -6.55
C ALA A 121 -1.02 15.11 -5.65
N PRO A 122 -1.03 15.94 -4.59
CA PRO A 122 -2.15 16.01 -3.63
C PRO A 122 -3.50 16.36 -4.27
N HIS A 123 -3.51 17.10 -5.37
CA HIS A 123 -4.73 17.49 -6.08
C HIS A 123 -5.52 16.28 -6.61
N LEU A 124 -4.85 15.15 -6.90
CA LEU A 124 -5.50 13.92 -7.36
C LEU A 124 -6.32 13.23 -6.25
N VAL A 125 -6.10 13.56 -4.98
CA VAL A 125 -6.89 13.02 -3.86
C VAL A 125 -8.37 13.37 -4.01
N ALA A 126 -8.69 14.55 -4.55
CA ALA A 126 -10.08 14.94 -4.80
C ALA A 126 -10.76 14.00 -5.81
N LEU A 127 -10.05 13.61 -6.87
CA LEU A 127 -10.54 12.68 -7.90
C LEU A 127 -10.72 11.27 -7.33
N VAL A 128 -9.76 10.79 -6.54
CA VAL A 128 -9.88 9.50 -5.84
C VAL A 128 -11.11 9.50 -4.92
N ARG A 129 -11.32 10.57 -4.14
CA ARG A 129 -12.50 10.71 -3.27
C ARG A 129 -13.82 10.79 -4.04
N ALA A 130 -13.80 11.33 -5.26
CA ALA A 130 -14.95 11.39 -6.14
C ALA A 130 -15.24 10.06 -6.86
N GLY A 131 -14.43 9.02 -6.66
CA GLY A 131 -14.60 7.72 -7.29
C GLY A 131 -14.14 7.68 -8.76
N ALA A 132 -13.24 8.57 -9.17
CA ALA A 132 -12.66 8.53 -10.50
C ALA A 132 -11.92 7.19 -10.74
N THR A 133 -12.03 6.66 -11.95
CA THR A 133 -11.40 5.39 -12.32
C THR A 133 -10.00 5.63 -12.86
N PHE A 134 -9.02 4.90 -12.32
CA PHE A 134 -7.66 4.88 -12.85
C PHE A 134 -7.35 3.48 -13.41
N LYS A 135 -6.73 3.44 -14.59
CA LYS A 135 -6.22 2.20 -15.18
C LYS A 135 -4.71 2.32 -15.33
N ALA A 136 -3.97 1.40 -14.72
CA ALA A 136 -2.50 1.44 -14.66
C ALA A 136 -1.98 2.82 -14.19
N GLY A 137 -2.67 3.40 -13.19
CA GLY A 137 -2.27 4.67 -12.59
C GLY A 137 -2.61 5.93 -13.39
N LYS A 138 -3.28 5.79 -14.54
CA LYS A 138 -3.72 6.91 -15.37
C LYS A 138 -5.22 7.12 -15.23
N LEU A 139 -5.64 8.39 -15.13
CA LEU A 139 -7.05 8.76 -15.09
C LEU A 139 -7.72 8.34 -16.40
N VAL A 140 -8.84 7.64 -16.31
CA VAL A 140 -9.70 7.33 -17.45
C VAL A 140 -10.77 8.39 -17.51
N GLU A 141 -10.69 9.28 -18.50
CA GLU A 141 -11.78 10.21 -18.80
C GLU A 141 -13.03 9.41 -19.20
N ARG A 142 -14.19 9.83 -18.71
CA ARG A 142 -15.47 9.25 -19.14
C ARG A 142 -15.65 9.64 -20.62
N PRO A 143 -16.02 8.70 -21.51
CA PRO A 143 -16.38 9.10 -22.88
C PRO A 143 -17.50 10.13 -22.83
N ASP A 144 -17.35 11.21 -23.59
CA ASP A 144 -18.35 12.26 -23.70
C ASP A 144 -19.62 11.69 -24.34
N ASP A 145 -20.66 11.44 -23.55
CA ASP A 145 -22.04 11.24 -24.02
C ASP A 145 -22.64 12.60 -24.44
N HIS A 146 -21.95 13.34 -25.31
CA HIS A 146 -22.55 14.47 -26.00
C HIS A 146 -23.30 13.94 -27.21
N PRO A 147 -24.65 13.95 -27.24
CA PRO A 147 -25.36 13.67 -28.48
C PRO A 147 -24.92 14.70 -29.52
N GLN A 148 -24.27 14.24 -30.59
CA GLN A 148 -24.10 15.04 -31.79
C GLN A 148 -25.50 15.39 -32.28
N ALA A 149 -25.87 16.67 -32.15
CA ALA A 149 -27.05 17.19 -32.81
C ALA A 149 -26.83 17.04 -34.31
N GLU A 150 -27.55 16.11 -34.93
CA GLU A 150 -27.69 16.04 -36.39
C GLU A 150 -28.27 17.37 -36.86
N ALA A 151 -27.43 18.18 -37.51
CA ALA A 151 -27.89 19.34 -38.25
C ALA A 151 -28.46 18.86 -39.59
N ALA A 152 -29.77 19.05 -39.75
CA ALA A 152 -30.55 18.80 -40.95
C ALA A 152 -30.28 19.82 -42.06
#